data_AF-A0A2E7CGY2-F1
#
_entry.id   AF-A0A2E7CGY2-F1
#
_cell.length_a   1.000
_cell.length_b   1.000
_cell.length_c   1.000
_cell.angle_alpha   90.00
_cell.angle_beta   90.00
_cell.angle_gamma   90.00
#
_symmetry.space_group_name_H-M   'P 1'
#
loop_
_entity.id
_entity.type
_entity.pdbx_description
1 polymer ?
#
loop_
_entity_poly.entity_id
_entity_poly.type
_entity_poly.pdbx_seq_one_letter_code
_entity_poly.pdbx_strand_id
1 'polypeptide(L)'
;MVCQEIFIKSLYFIWSVLVKPVITSALPQFAEHMDQKLHLCLVIGYNSDMLLLFINCNSPEVDSSEPEIAFSPEATWSVKDVRNHLNNALRRGFPNAISLRNLYAELLQNRESDCPNFINSSSWTGTWEANCLTSSGSTYSGTGTLLEFFGSELPYDMSMHASFELQDSNGSSWHGGGLISFVHSIHDDEETWSHDLGGSYRYDSNQTLDSQLLWMEDFAASLSTRMNIRNNERSLLVQGGLQLAFESDDSNPLRLHFEQLDWRPEYCQSPQGILKVRDPSGYWFEIEMNCQKKCGTISWFSEDLGKYCSVSELLDAMEIWQTRWNEILEGP
;
A
#
# COMPACT_ATOMS: atom_id res chain seq x y z
N MET A 1 -28.81 -8.45 3.93
CA MET A 1 -27.43 -7.94 3.91
C MET A 1 -26.83 -7.72 5.30
N VAL A 2 -27.60 -7.36 6.34
CA VAL A 2 -27.10 -7.19 7.72
C VAL A 2 -26.43 -8.45 8.34
N CYS A 3 -26.79 -9.66 7.89
CA CYS A 3 -26.17 -10.90 8.40
C CYS A 3 -24.75 -11.16 7.87
N GLN A 4 -24.33 -10.56 6.75
CA GLN A 4 -22.99 -10.80 6.17
C GLN A 4 -21.90 -9.98 6.87
N GLU A 5 -22.21 -8.75 7.30
CA GLU A 5 -21.25 -7.91 8.01
C GLU A 5 -20.98 -8.38 9.45
N ILE A 6 -22.01 -8.86 10.14
CA ILE A 6 -21.82 -9.47 11.47
C ILE A 6 -20.94 -10.72 11.34
N PHE A 7 -21.13 -11.51 10.29
CA PHE A 7 -20.35 -12.73 10.05
C PHE A 7 -18.86 -12.43 9.81
N ILE A 8 -18.53 -11.40 9.02
CA ILE A 8 -17.13 -11.01 8.74
C ILE A 8 -16.47 -10.41 9.99
N LYS A 9 -17.18 -9.56 10.75
CA LYS A 9 -16.65 -8.98 12.00
C LYS A 9 -16.46 -10.06 13.08
N SER A 10 -17.35 -11.04 13.15
CA SER A 10 -17.19 -12.20 14.05
C SER A 10 -16.04 -13.12 13.63
N LEU A 11 -15.82 -13.36 12.34
CA LEU A 11 -14.68 -14.14 11.84
C LEU A 11 -13.34 -13.48 12.14
N TYR A 12 -13.26 -12.15 11.97
CA TYR A 12 -12.05 -11.40 12.29
C TYR A 12 -11.74 -11.43 13.80
N PHE A 13 -12.76 -11.30 14.65
CA PHE A 13 -12.61 -11.41 16.10
C PHE A 13 -12.17 -12.81 16.53
N ILE A 14 -12.78 -13.87 15.98
CA ILE A 14 -12.39 -15.26 16.26
C ILE A 14 -10.93 -15.51 15.84
N TRP A 15 -10.53 -15.04 14.65
CA TRP A 15 -9.18 -15.21 14.14
C TRP A 15 -8.13 -14.48 15.00
N SER A 16 -8.36 -13.20 15.28
CA SER A 16 -7.40 -12.32 15.96
C SER A 16 -7.31 -12.55 17.47
N VAL A 17 -8.42 -12.89 18.12
CA VAL A 17 -8.50 -12.97 19.59
C VAL A 17 -8.43 -14.40 20.11
N LEU A 18 -8.99 -15.38 19.39
CA LEU A 18 -9.06 -16.77 19.89
C LEU A 18 -8.06 -17.70 19.22
N VAL A 19 -7.94 -17.63 17.88
CA VAL A 19 -7.14 -18.59 17.12
C VAL A 19 -5.65 -18.24 17.13
N LYS A 20 -5.31 -16.98 16.83
CA LYS A 20 -3.91 -16.53 16.77
C LYS A 20 -3.14 -16.77 18.08
N PRO A 21 -3.65 -16.45 19.28
CA PRO A 21 -2.89 -16.66 20.52
C PRO A 21 -2.72 -18.14 20.88
N VAL A 22 -3.72 -18.99 20.59
CA VAL A 22 -3.67 -20.44 20.87
C VAL A 22 -2.67 -21.13 19.95
N ILE A 23 -2.67 -20.79 18.66
CA ILE A 23 -1.70 -21.32 17.69
C ILE A 23 -0.27 -20.88 18.06
N THR A 24 -0.08 -19.60 18.41
CA THR A 24 1.25 -19.05 18.71
C THR A 24 1.83 -19.58 20.04
N SER A 25 0.98 -19.94 21.00
CA SER A 25 1.41 -20.52 22.29
C SER A 25 1.59 -22.05 22.26
N ALA A 26 0.85 -22.77 21.40
CA ALA A 26 0.97 -24.22 21.28
C ALA A 26 2.06 -24.69 20.31
N LEU A 27 2.42 -23.89 19.29
CA LEU A 27 3.42 -24.28 18.28
C LEU A 27 4.81 -24.62 18.85
N PRO A 28 5.38 -23.88 19.82
CA PRO A 28 6.70 -24.19 20.34
C PRO A 28 6.76 -25.52 21.10
N GLN A 29 5.68 -25.92 21.77
CA GLN A 29 5.61 -27.18 22.53
C GLN A 29 5.39 -28.41 21.63
N PHE A 30 4.81 -28.22 20.43
CA PHE A 30 4.65 -29.30 19.44
C PHE A 30 5.90 -29.55 18.59
N ALA A 31 6.78 -28.55 18.44
CA ALA A 31 7.99 -28.65 17.62
C ALA A 31 9.07 -29.56 18.25
N GLU A 32 9.09 -29.74 19.57
CA GLU A 32 10.12 -30.57 20.25
C GLU A 32 9.86 -32.09 20.18
N HIS A 33 8.71 -32.55 19.67
CA HIS A 33 8.33 -33.98 19.73
C HIS A 33 7.98 -34.63 18.37
N MET A 34 8.24 -33.97 17.22
CA MET A 34 7.84 -34.49 15.90
C MET A 34 9.02 -34.91 15.03
N ASP A 35 9.42 -36.18 15.11
CA ASP A 35 10.28 -36.87 14.13
C ASP A 35 9.54 -38.03 13.41
N GLN A 36 8.20 -37.99 13.37
CA GLN A 36 7.42 -38.95 12.59
C GLN A 36 6.30 -38.24 11.84
N LYS A 37 6.22 -38.55 10.53
CA LYS A 37 5.23 -38.08 9.57
C LYS A 37 3.82 -38.16 10.16
N LEU A 38 3.30 -37.04 10.65
CA LEU A 38 1.94 -36.96 11.17
C LEU A 38 1.11 -36.01 10.32
N HIS A 39 -0.01 -36.55 9.85
CA HIS A 39 -1.03 -35.84 9.09
C HIS A 39 -1.72 -34.82 10.00
N LEU A 40 -1.51 -33.53 9.74
CA LEU A 40 -2.14 -32.46 10.52
C LEU A 40 -3.62 -32.34 10.10
N CYS A 41 -4.54 -32.65 11.02
CA CYS A 41 -5.98 -32.47 10.82
C CYS A 41 -6.44 -31.19 11.53
N LEU A 42 -6.96 -30.21 10.78
CA LEU A 42 -7.58 -29.01 11.35
C LEU A 42 -9.10 -29.22 11.41
N VAL A 43 -9.67 -29.22 12.62
CA VAL A 43 -11.12 -29.29 12.83
C VAL A 43 -11.62 -27.92 13.29
N ILE A 44 -12.47 -27.28 12.50
CA ILE A 44 -13.14 -26.02 12.87
C ILE A 44 -14.62 -26.34 13.06
N GLY A 45 -15.11 -26.27 14.30
CA GLY A 45 -16.52 -26.46 14.62
C GLY A 45 -17.18 -25.14 15.02
N TYR A 46 -18.34 -24.84 14.44
CA TYR A 46 -19.28 -23.84 14.94
C TYR A 46 -20.70 -24.42 14.89
N ASN A 47 -21.50 -24.11 15.92
CA ASN A 47 -22.81 -24.71 16.26
C ASN A 47 -23.57 -25.49 15.16
N SER A 48 -23.90 -26.73 15.51
CA SER A 48 -24.86 -27.69 14.91
C SER A 48 -24.58 -28.26 13.51
N ASP A 49 -23.79 -27.62 12.65
CA ASP A 49 -23.43 -28.17 11.33
C ASP A 49 -21.91 -28.32 11.19
N MET A 50 -21.45 -29.56 11.25
CA MET A 50 -20.02 -29.91 11.17
C MET A 50 -19.57 -29.98 9.70
N LEU A 51 -18.81 -28.99 9.23
CA LEU A 51 -18.13 -29.05 7.94
C LEU A 51 -16.76 -29.74 8.13
N LEU A 52 -16.62 -30.97 7.63
CA LEU A 52 -15.34 -31.70 7.59
C LEU A 52 -14.66 -31.45 6.24
N LEU A 53 -13.54 -30.74 6.24
CA LEU A 53 -12.71 -30.57 5.06
C LEU A 53 -11.57 -31.60 5.08
N PHE A 54 -11.58 -32.54 4.13
CA PHE A 54 -10.51 -33.52 3.96
C PHE A 54 -9.55 -33.06 2.87
N ILE A 55 -8.37 -32.55 3.25
CA ILE A 55 -7.29 -32.26 2.31
C ILE A 55 -6.37 -33.47 2.30
N ASN A 56 -6.39 -34.23 1.21
CA ASN A 56 -5.49 -35.36 0.99
C ASN A 56 -4.20 -34.86 0.32
N CYS A 57 -3.09 -34.84 1.06
CA CYS A 57 -1.78 -34.43 0.54
C CYS A 57 -0.96 -35.60 -0.04
N ASN A 58 -1.60 -36.65 -0.54
CA ASN A 58 -0.90 -37.66 -1.34
C ASN A 58 -0.61 -37.06 -2.72
N SER A 59 0.52 -36.35 -2.83
CA SER A 59 1.08 -36.04 -4.14
C SER A 59 1.39 -37.36 -4.83
N PRO A 60 0.81 -37.65 -6.01
CA PRO A 60 1.27 -38.79 -6.80
C PRO A 60 2.78 -38.63 -7.01
N GLU A 61 3.52 -39.74 -6.96
CA GLU A 61 4.93 -39.76 -7.38
C GLU A 61 4.98 -39.29 -8.83
N VAL A 62 5.32 -38.03 -9.03
CA VAL A 62 5.48 -37.44 -10.36
C VAL A 62 6.77 -38.01 -10.93
N ASP A 63 6.64 -38.80 -12.00
CA ASP A 63 7.73 -39.37 -12.78
C ASP A 63 8.67 -38.24 -13.24
N SER A 64 9.90 -38.24 -12.74
CA SER A 64 10.88 -37.15 -12.88
C SER A 64 11.57 -37.10 -14.25
N SER A 65 10.87 -37.52 -15.30
CA SER A 65 11.40 -37.69 -16.65
C SER A 65 10.86 -36.68 -17.67
N GLU A 66 10.07 -35.69 -17.25
CA GLU A 66 9.69 -34.60 -18.13
C GLU A 66 10.91 -33.73 -18.51
N PRO A 67 11.10 -33.43 -19.80
CA PRO A 67 12.20 -32.58 -20.25
C PRO A 67 12.02 -31.18 -19.66
N GLU A 68 13.08 -30.65 -19.02
CA GLU A 68 13.18 -29.24 -18.66
C GLU A 68 13.09 -28.39 -19.93
N ILE A 69 11.88 -27.95 -20.27
CA ILE A 69 11.70 -26.88 -21.25
C ILE A 69 12.23 -25.63 -20.55
N ALA A 70 13.49 -25.30 -20.81
CA ALA A 70 14.14 -24.07 -20.36
C ALA A 70 13.44 -22.88 -21.05
N PHE A 71 12.34 -22.43 -20.46
CA PHE A 71 11.68 -21.20 -20.86
C PHE A 71 12.50 -20.04 -20.32
N SER A 72 13.25 -19.37 -21.20
CA SER A 72 13.93 -18.11 -20.91
C SER A 72 13.12 -16.99 -21.55
N PRO A 73 12.31 -16.24 -20.79
CA PRO A 73 11.56 -15.13 -21.35
C PRO A 73 12.52 -14.05 -21.86
N GLU A 74 12.21 -13.53 -23.03
CA GLU A 74 12.91 -12.37 -23.60
C GLU A 74 12.33 -11.09 -23.00
N ALA A 75 13.22 -10.20 -22.56
CA ALA A 75 12.82 -8.89 -22.08
C ALA A 75 12.25 -8.05 -23.22
N THR A 76 11.12 -7.38 -22.99
CA THR A 76 10.56 -6.42 -23.96
C THR A 76 11.25 -5.06 -23.85
N TRP A 77 11.72 -4.71 -22.65
CA TRP A 77 12.43 -3.45 -22.40
C TRP A 77 13.94 -3.65 -22.41
N SER A 78 14.66 -2.65 -22.94
CA SER A 78 16.09 -2.52 -22.72
C SER A 78 16.36 -1.91 -21.34
N VAL A 79 17.60 -2.02 -20.86
CA VAL A 79 18.06 -1.32 -19.65
C VAL A 79 17.83 0.20 -19.73
N LYS A 80 17.93 0.79 -20.92
CA LYS A 80 17.66 2.21 -21.13
C LYS A 80 16.18 2.53 -20.91
N ASP A 81 15.28 1.65 -21.38
CA ASP A 81 13.84 1.83 -21.22
C ASP A 81 13.44 1.71 -19.76
N VAL A 82 13.96 0.69 -19.05
CA VAL A 82 13.75 0.53 -17.59
C VAL A 82 14.15 1.82 -16.85
N ARG A 83 15.34 2.37 -17.12
CA ARG A 83 15.79 3.63 -16.50
C ARG A 83 14.86 4.79 -16.82
N ASN A 84 14.46 4.93 -18.08
CA ASN A 84 13.60 6.03 -18.51
C ASN A 84 12.22 5.95 -17.86
N HIS A 85 11.57 4.78 -17.92
CA HIS A 85 10.26 4.57 -17.32
C HIS A 85 10.29 4.76 -15.80
N LEU A 86 11.32 4.22 -15.13
CA LEU A 86 11.49 4.41 -13.70
C LEU A 86 11.73 5.89 -13.34
N ASN A 87 12.63 6.58 -14.01
CA ASN A 87 12.89 8.00 -13.73
C ASN A 87 11.65 8.88 -13.98
N ASN A 88 10.90 8.59 -15.04
CA ASN A 88 9.64 9.29 -15.31
C ASN A 88 8.62 9.03 -14.19
N ALA A 89 8.57 7.81 -13.66
CA ALA A 89 7.72 7.48 -12.52
C ALA A 89 8.08 8.24 -11.26
N LEU A 90 9.35 8.23 -10.90
CA LEU A 90 9.85 8.90 -9.70
C LEU A 90 9.59 10.40 -9.74
N ARG A 91 9.67 11.04 -10.92
CA ARG A 91 9.36 12.46 -11.11
C ARG A 91 7.90 12.82 -10.90
N ARG A 92 6.97 11.87 -11.01
CA ARG A 92 5.55 12.10 -10.71
C ARG A 92 5.26 12.07 -9.21
N GLY A 93 6.22 11.63 -8.40
CA GLY A 93 6.09 11.45 -6.97
C GLY A 93 5.50 10.10 -6.57
N PHE A 94 5.36 9.91 -5.26
CA PHE A 94 4.78 8.71 -4.68
C PHE A 94 3.52 9.03 -3.87
N PRO A 95 2.62 8.04 -3.72
CA PRO A 95 1.42 8.23 -2.95
C PRO A 95 1.75 8.52 -1.48
N ASN A 96 0.99 9.45 -0.91
CA ASN A 96 1.16 9.94 0.45
C ASN A 96 -0.21 10.03 1.14
N ALA A 97 -0.30 9.52 2.37
CA ALA A 97 -1.59 9.36 3.04
C ALA A 97 -2.27 10.70 3.36
N ILE A 98 -1.47 11.71 3.72
CA ILE A 98 -1.93 13.05 4.09
C ILE A 98 -2.50 13.77 2.88
N SER A 99 -1.88 13.59 1.71
CA SER A 99 -2.38 14.16 0.45
C SER A 99 -3.78 13.64 0.12
N LEU A 100 -3.98 12.33 0.23
CA LEU A 100 -5.28 11.70 0.01
C LEU A 100 -6.31 12.12 1.05
N ARG A 101 -5.91 12.24 2.32
CA ARG A 101 -6.76 12.78 3.37
C ARG A 101 -7.16 14.23 3.08
N ASN A 102 -6.23 15.08 2.65
CA ASN A 102 -6.52 16.48 2.37
C ASN A 102 -7.50 16.61 1.21
N LEU A 103 -7.31 15.83 0.13
CA LEU A 103 -8.27 15.78 -0.97
C LEU A 103 -9.64 15.26 -0.51
N TYR A 104 -9.66 14.25 0.35
CA TYR A 104 -10.90 13.75 0.95
C TYR A 104 -11.65 14.81 1.72
N ALA A 105 -10.94 15.53 2.59
CA ALA A 105 -11.50 16.61 3.38
C ALA A 105 -12.01 17.75 2.49
N GLU A 106 -11.25 18.15 1.47
CA GLU A 106 -11.63 19.20 0.52
C GLU A 106 -12.95 18.88 -0.21
N LEU A 107 -13.07 17.69 -0.81
CA LEU A 107 -14.27 17.31 -1.55
C LEU A 107 -15.50 17.16 -0.65
N LEU A 108 -15.32 16.76 0.61
CA LEU A 108 -16.40 16.64 1.59
C LEU A 108 -16.77 17.95 2.29
N GLN A 109 -16.02 19.04 2.09
CA GLN A 109 -16.44 20.37 2.56
C GLN A 109 -17.61 20.93 1.75
N ASN A 110 -17.79 20.49 0.50
CA ASN A 110 -18.88 20.93 -0.38
C ASN A 110 -20.23 20.23 -0.13
N ARG A 111 -20.32 19.43 0.93
CA ARG A 111 -21.53 18.69 1.29
C ARG A 111 -22.66 19.62 1.72
N GLU A 112 -23.89 19.17 1.56
CA GLU A 112 -25.09 19.90 1.95
C GLU A 112 -26.06 19.00 2.71
N SER A 113 -26.47 19.42 3.91
CA SER A 113 -27.45 18.70 4.75
C SER A 113 -27.09 17.21 4.91
N ASP A 114 -27.91 16.31 4.37
CA ASP A 114 -27.76 14.85 4.46
C ASP A 114 -27.05 14.25 3.23
N CYS A 115 -26.32 15.07 2.46
CA CYS A 115 -25.61 14.65 1.25
C CYS A 115 -24.11 14.98 1.30
N PRO A 116 -23.22 14.01 1.64
CA PRO A 116 -23.54 12.66 2.11
C PRO A 116 -23.93 12.67 3.59
N ASN A 117 -24.77 11.72 4.01
CA ASN A 117 -25.23 11.61 5.39
C ASN A 117 -24.15 10.96 6.26
N PHE A 118 -23.65 11.69 7.26
CA PHE A 118 -22.67 11.19 8.21
C PHE A 118 -23.32 10.57 9.44
N ILE A 119 -22.84 9.39 9.83
CA ILE A 119 -23.19 8.75 11.08
C ILE A 119 -22.36 9.37 12.20
N ASN A 120 -23.02 10.08 13.12
CA ASN A 120 -22.42 10.63 14.35
C ASN A 120 -21.17 11.50 14.14
N SER A 121 -21.17 12.36 13.11
CA SER A 121 -20.09 13.33 12.90
C SER A 121 -20.62 14.69 12.46
N SER A 122 -19.94 15.74 12.93
CA SER A 122 -20.16 17.12 12.49
C SER A 122 -19.12 17.59 11.46
N SER A 123 -18.10 16.78 11.14
CA SER A 123 -16.98 17.13 10.27
C SER A 123 -16.82 16.13 9.11
N TRP A 124 -15.74 16.18 8.35
CA TRP A 124 -15.43 15.21 7.28
C TRP A 124 -14.88 13.88 7.83
N THR A 125 -14.61 13.77 9.13
CA THR A 125 -14.35 12.49 9.79
C THR A 125 -15.67 11.76 10.07
N GLY A 126 -15.62 10.44 10.27
CA GLY A 126 -16.78 9.59 10.52
C GLY A 126 -17.10 8.65 9.37
N THR A 127 -18.27 8.01 9.46
CA THR A 127 -18.76 7.06 8.47
C THR A 127 -19.90 7.68 7.69
N TRP A 128 -19.89 7.51 6.37
CA TRP A 128 -20.99 7.89 5.49
C TRP A 128 -21.25 6.82 4.43
N GLU A 129 -22.50 6.77 3.99
CA GLU A 129 -22.97 5.99 2.83
C GLU A 129 -23.94 6.90 2.08
N ALA A 130 -23.70 7.12 0.79
CA ALA A 130 -24.53 8.00 0.00
C ALA A 130 -24.56 7.63 -1.47
N ASN A 131 -25.66 8.03 -2.10
CA ASN A 131 -25.78 8.19 -3.54
C ASN A 131 -26.66 9.42 -3.76
N CYS A 132 -26.05 10.60 -3.79
CA CYS A 132 -26.77 11.87 -3.74
C CYS A 132 -26.08 12.98 -4.53
N LEU A 133 -26.85 14.03 -4.82
CA LEU A 133 -26.44 15.23 -5.56
C LEU A 133 -26.85 16.46 -4.73
N THR A 134 -25.91 17.37 -4.50
CA THR A 134 -26.17 18.64 -3.81
C THR A 134 -26.85 19.65 -4.73
N SER A 135 -27.38 20.74 -4.17
CA SER A 135 -27.98 21.81 -4.99
C SER A 135 -26.94 22.57 -5.83
N SER A 136 -25.69 22.58 -5.37
CA SER A 136 -24.53 23.15 -6.06
C SER A 136 -23.97 22.27 -7.20
N GLY A 137 -24.39 21.00 -7.31
CA GLY A 137 -23.98 20.11 -8.40
C GLY A 137 -22.94 19.05 -8.01
N SER A 138 -22.51 18.99 -6.75
CA SER A 138 -21.55 17.97 -6.28
C SER A 138 -22.24 16.63 -6.08
N THR A 139 -21.60 15.53 -6.50
CA THR A 139 -22.12 14.17 -6.32
C THR A 139 -21.29 13.37 -5.34
N TYR A 140 -21.98 12.57 -4.52
CA TYR A 140 -21.35 11.64 -3.58
C TYR A 140 -21.96 10.26 -3.80
N SER A 141 -21.14 9.28 -4.19
CA SER A 141 -21.54 7.90 -4.43
C SER A 141 -20.62 6.93 -3.70
N GLY A 142 -21.18 5.96 -2.98
CA GLY A 142 -20.44 4.90 -2.31
C GLY A 142 -20.38 5.07 -0.79
N THR A 143 -19.27 4.62 -0.20
CA THR A 143 -19.06 4.60 1.25
C THR A 143 -17.67 5.08 1.63
N GLY A 144 -17.58 5.72 2.79
CA GLY A 144 -16.32 6.14 3.38
C GLY A 144 -16.38 6.06 4.90
N THR A 145 -15.30 5.62 5.52
CA THR A 145 -15.05 5.75 6.95
C THR A 145 -13.67 6.34 7.12
N LEU A 146 -13.58 7.52 7.73
CA LEU A 146 -12.33 8.15 8.10
C LEU A 146 -12.32 8.44 9.59
N LEU A 147 -11.38 7.85 10.31
CA LEU A 147 -11.17 8.08 11.73
C LEU A 147 -9.86 8.84 11.89
N GLU A 148 -9.89 9.92 12.66
CA GLU A 148 -8.72 10.67 13.07
C GLU A 148 -8.74 10.86 14.59
N PHE A 149 -7.62 10.53 15.23
CA PHE A 149 -7.42 10.67 16.66
C PHE A 149 -6.21 11.56 16.94
N PHE A 150 -6.36 12.40 17.94
CA PHE A 150 -5.30 13.24 18.49
C PHE A 150 -5.19 12.96 19.98
N GLY A 151 -4.01 12.63 20.47
CA GLY A 151 -3.78 12.30 21.88
C GLY A 151 -2.36 12.57 22.34
N SER A 152 -2.15 12.59 23.65
CA SER A 152 -0.81 12.79 24.23
C SER A 152 0.13 11.60 24.02
N GLU A 153 -0.41 10.39 23.85
CA GLU A 153 0.36 9.15 23.62
C GLU A 153 0.47 8.78 22.14
N LEU A 154 -0.51 9.22 21.33
CA LEU A 154 -0.53 9.12 19.87
C LEU A 154 -0.85 10.51 19.32
N PRO A 155 0.18 11.35 19.07
CA PRO A 155 -0.04 12.70 18.55
C PRO A 155 -0.89 12.71 17.28
N TYR A 156 -0.81 11.66 16.45
CA TYR A 156 -1.69 11.50 15.31
C TYR A 156 -1.90 10.03 14.92
N ASP A 157 -3.17 9.61 14.82
CA ASP A 157 -3.57 8.34 14.21
C ASP A 157 -4.71 8.61 13.23
N MET A 158 -4.53 8.15 12.00
CA MET A 158 -5.49 8.27 10.92
C MET A 158 -5.71 6.92 10.24
N SER A 159 -6.97 6.56 10.05
CA SER A 159 -7.37 5.38 9.27
C SER A 159 -8.57 5.69 8.39
N MET A 160 -8.47 5.43 7.09
CA MET A 160 -9.61 5.48 6.19
C MET A 160 -9.81 4.18 5.42
N HIS A 161 -11.08 3.79 5.35
CA HIS A 161 -11.60 2.67 4.59
C HIS A 161 -12.70 3.19 3.69
N ALA A 162 -12.52 3.05 2.38
CA ALA A 162 -13.39 3.71 1.43
C ALA A 162 -13.66 2.86 0.19
N SER A 163 -14.78 3.14 -0.45
CA SER A 163 -15.13 2.73 -1.79
C SER A 163 -16.13 3.76 -2.33
N PHE A 164 -15.62 4.84 -2.92
CA PHE A 164 -16.43 5.97 -3.35
C PHE A 164 -16.04 6.53 -4.71
N GLU A 165 -16.96 7.34 -5.22
CA GLU A 165 -16.77 8.33 -6.26
C GLU A 165 -17.35 9.66 -5.77
N LEU A 166 -16.50 10.68 -5.70
CA LEU A 166 -16.89 12.05 -5.34
C LEU A 166 -16.69 12.93 -6.58
N GLN A 167 -17.62 13.85 -6.84
CA GLN A 167 -17.45 14.85 -7.88
C GLN A 167 -17.80 16.23 -7.32
N ASP A 168 -16.95 17.22 -7.56
CA ASP A 168 -17.27 18.62 -7.23
C ASP A 168 -18.18 19.26 -8.31
N SER A 169 -18.68 20.45 -8.02
CA SER A 169 -19.52 21.21 -8.95
C SER A 169 -18.78 21.72 -10.20
N ASN A 170 -17.44 21.70 -10.19
CA ASN A 170 -16.60 22.06 -11.32
C ASN A 170 -16.31 20.86 -12.23
N GLY A 171 -16.77 19.65 -11.86
CA GLY A 171 -16.62 18.41 -12.60
C GLY A 171 -15.38 17.60 -12.26
N SER A 172 -14.54 18.04 -11.31
CA SER A 172 -13.39 17.24 -10.84
C SER A 172 -13.91 16.01 -10.10
N SER A 173 -13.43 14.82 -10.45
CA SER A 173 -13.86 13.56 -9.84
C SER A 173 -12.73 12.85 -9.12
N TRP A 174 -13.05 12.28 -7.97
CA TRP A 174 -12.15 11.44 -7.20
C TRP A 174 -12.77 10.09 -6.91
N HIS A 175 -12.10 9.05 -7.38
CA HIS A 175 -12.41 7.67 -7.11
C HIS A 175 -11.42 7.14 -6.08
N GLY A 176 -11.91 6.52 -5.02
CA GLY A 176 -11.07 5.98 -3.97
C GLY A 176 -11.62 4.69 -3.43
N GLY A 177 -10.78 3.67 -3.37
CA GLY A 177 -11.13 2.35 -2.86
C GLY A 177 -9.98 1.73 -2.07
N GLY A 178 -10.25 1.15 -0.90
CA GLY A 178 -9.25 0.43 -0.11
C GLY A 178 -8.90 1.10 1.22
N LEU A 179 -7.64 0.95 1.62
CA LEU A 179 -7.12 1.31 2.94
C LEU A 179 -6.04 2.40 2.86
N ILE A 180 -6.21 3.41 3.67
CA ILE A 180 -5.16 4.36 4.00
C ILE A 180 -4.99 4.35 5.52
N SER A 181 -3.78 4.20 6.03
CA SER A 181 -3.52 4.45 7.45
C SER A 181 -2.20 5.18 7.60
N PHE A 182 -2.15 6.09 8.55
CA PHE A 182 -0.94 6.77 8.98
C PHE A 182 -0.94 6.87 10.50
N VAL A 183 0.16 6.49 11.14
CA VAL A 183 0.33 6.59 12.59
C VAL A 183 1.63 7.32 12.87
N HIS A 184 1.55 8.31 13.74
CA HIS A 184 2.65 9.08 14.29
C HIS A 184 2.67 8.90 15.81
N SER A 185 3.79 8.43 16.34
CA SER A 185 3.98 8.18 17.77
C SER A 185 5.29 8.79 18.23
N ILE A 186 5.26 9.47 19.37
CA ILE A 186 6.45 10.00 20.04
C ILE A 186 6.59 9.29 21.38
N HIS A 187 7.72 8.61 21.60
CA HIS A 187 8.06 7.96 22.86
C HIS A 187 9.51 8.31 23.24
N ASP A 188 9.68 9.02 24.36
CA ASP A 188 10.97 9.56 24.80
C ASP A 188 11.64 10.40 23.70
N ASP A 189 12.76 9.91 23.14
CA ASP A 189 13.54 10.54 22.06
C ASP A 189 13.38 9.81 20.70
N GLU A 190 12.36 8.96 20.59
CA GLU A 190 12.03 8.19 19.39
C GLU A 190 10.68 8.64 18.81
N GLU A 191 10.72 9.04 17.55
CA GLU A 191 9.56 9.43 16.78
C GLU A 191 9.38 8.44 15.63
N THR A 192 8.24 7.76 15.60
CA THR A 192 7.89 6.78 14.58
C THR A 192 6.73 7.27 13.74
N TRP A 193 6.88 7.07 12.44
CA TRP A 193 5.97 7.41 11.38
C TRP A 193 5.68 6.15 10.60
N SER A 194 4.43 5.76 10.45
CA SER A 194 4.05 4.57 9.69
C SER A 194 2.93 4.95 8.74
N HIS A 195 3.12 4.82 7.42
CA HIS A 195 2.04 4.98 6.44
C HIS A 195 1.82 3.66 5.68
N ASP A 196 0.60 3.12 5.71
CA ASP A 196 0.20 1.96 4.91
C ASP A 196 -0.88 2.39 3.92
N LEU A 197 -0.61 2.24 2.63
CA LEU A 197 -1.45 2.65 1.52
C LEU A 197 -1.78 1.45 0.63
N GLY A 198 -2.94 0.85 0.87
CA GLY A 198 -3.52 -0.20 0.08
C GLY A 198 -4.75 0.31 -0.68
N GLY A 199 -4.95 -0.05 -1.94
CA GLY A 199 -6.15 0.34 -2.67
C GLY A 199 -5.89 0.87 -4.06
N SER A 200 -6.90 1.53 -4.62
CA SER A 200 -6.87 2.15 -5.93
C SER A 200 -7.52 3.52 -5.85
N TYR A 201 -6.84 4.52 -6.41
CA TYR A 201 -7.28 5.89 -6.36
C TYR A 201 -7.02 6.57 -7.69
N ARG A 202 -7.98 7.40 -8.10
CA ARG A 202 -7.91 8.17 -9.34
C ARG A 202 -8.51 9.54 -9.11
N TYR A 203 -7.77 10.60 -9.42
CA TYR A 203 -8.25 11.96 -9.37
C TYR A 203 -8.21 12.58 -10.77
N ASP A 204 -9.40 12.78 -11.32
CA ASP A 204 -9.61 13.41 -12.62
C ASP A 204 -9.95 14.88 -12.38
N SER A 205 -8.94 15.75 -12.51
CA SER A 205 -9.11 17.19 -12.33
C SER A 205 -9.35 17.89 -13.67
N ASN A 206 -10.32 18.80 -13.71
CA ASN A 206 -10.47 19.74 -14.84
C ASN A 206 -9.41 20.85 -14.84
N GLN A 207 -8.59 20.91 -13.79
CA GLN A 207 -7.48 21.84 -13.63
C GLN A 207 -6.14 21.10 -13.69
N THR A 208 -5.09 21.78 -14.14
CA THR A 208 -3.73 21.25 -14.09
C THR A 208 -3.39 20.88 -12.66
N LEU A 209 -3.11 19.60 -12.41
CA LEU A 209 -2.65 19.13 -11.11
C LEU A 209 -1.32 19.81 -10.77
N ASP A 210 -1.12 20.09 -9.49
CA ASP A 210 0.22 20.37 -8.99
C ASP A 210 1.12 19.20 -9.40
N SER A 211 2.34 19.52 -9.85
CA SER A 211 3.43 18.57 -10.06
C SER A 211 3.55 17.52 -8.94
N GLN A 212 3.21 17.89 -7.70
CA GLN A 212 3.28 17.01 -6.53
C GLN A 212 2.08 16.03 -6.39
N LEU A 213 1.05 16.16 -7.21
CA LEU A 213 -0.14 15.30 -7.23
C LEU A 213 -0.27 14.52 -8.55
N LEU A 214 0.72 14.57 -9.44
CA LEU A 214 0.68 13.86 -10.72
C LEU A 214 0.55 12.34 -10.58
N TRP A 215 0.97 11.76 -9.44
CA TRP A 215 0.74 10.35 -9.13
C TRP A 215 -0.73 10.01 -8.89
N MET A 216 -1.61 11.00 -8.67
CA MET A 216 -3.03 10.79 -8.42
C MET A 216 -3.86 10.60 -9.69
N GLU A 217 -3.29 10.81 -10.88
CA GLU A 217 -4.02 10.65 -12.15
C GLU A 217 -4.57 9.24 -12.36
N ASP A 218 -3.90 8.21 -11.83
CA ASP A 218 -4.41 6.85 -11.61
C ASP A 218 -3.29 6.01 -10.96
N PHE A 219 -3.55 5.47 -9.77
CA PHE A 219 -2.64 4.52 -9.14
C PHE A 219 -3.36 3.45 -8.32
N ALA A 220 -2.68 2.31 -8.18
CA ALA A 220 -3.03 1.29 -7.20
C ALA A 220 -1.82 0.94 -6.36
N ALA A 221 -1.99 0.81 -5.06
CA ALA A 221 -0.91 0.54 -4.13
C ALA A 221 -1.24 -0.61 -3.19
N SER A 222 -0.19 -1.30 -2.76
CA SER A 222 -0.15 -2.12 -1.56
C SER A 222 1.20 -1.82 -0.91
N LEU A 223 1.37 -0.57 -0.50
CA LEU A 223 2.63 0.02 -0.07
C LEU A 223 2.62 0.23 1.44
N SER A 224 3.70 -0.15 2.10
CA SER A 224 3.98 0.15 3.49
C SER A 224 5.26 0.97 3.57
N THR A 225 5.21 2.06 4.31
CA THR A 225 6.37 2.90 4.59
C THR A 225 6.46 3.13 6.10
N ARG A 226 7.67 3.05 6.64
CA ARG A 226 7.94 3.33 8.04
C ARG A 226 9.17 4.19 8.15
N MET A 227 9.01 5.38 8.71
CA MET A 227 10.11 6.25 9.10
C MET A 227 10.29 6.22 10.61
N ASN A 228 11.52 6.02 11.08
CA ASN A 228 11.86 6.20 12.49
C ASN A 228 12.93 7.29 12.60
N ILE A 229 12.74 8.20 13.53
CA ILE A 229 13.65 9.27 13.88
C ILE A 229 14.06 9.04 15.33
N ARG A 230 15.35 8.84 15.59
CA ARG A 230 15.87 8.66 16.94
C ARG A 230 17.17 9.44 17.09
N ASN A 231 17.27 10.30 18.09
CA ASN A 231 18.46 11.15 18.29
C ASN A 231 18.86 11.96 17.03
N ASN A 232 17.89 12.45 16.26
CA ASN A 232 18.06 13.09 14.95
C ASN A 232 18.58 12.19 13.81
N GLU A 233 18.74 10.88 14.03
CA GLU A 233 19.05 9.93 12.97
C GLU A 233 17.76 9.40 12.35
N ARG A 234 17.71 9.35 11.02
CA ARG A 234 16.53 8.93 10.26
C ARG A 234 16.73 7.56 9.65
N SER A 235 15.67 6.76 9.67
CA SER A 235 15.56 5.53 8.90
C SER A 235 14.23 5.51 8.19
N LEU A 236 14.21 5.10 6.92
CA LEU A 236 13.00 4.94 6.12
C LEU A 236 13.01 3.55 5.51
N LEU A 237 12.02 2.73 5.86
CA LEU A 237 11.77 1.43 5.27
C LEU A 237 10.57 1.52 4.33
N VAL A 238 10.71 0.98 3.13
CA VAL A 238 9.67 0.90 2.11
C VAL A 238 9.50 -0.54 1.66
N GLN A 239 8.26 -1.02 1.65
CA GLN A 239 7.93 -2.36 1.20
C GLN A 239 6.58 -2.39 0.48
N GLY A 240 6.47 -3.23 -0.55
CA GLY A 240 5.19 -3.50 -1.20
C GLY A 240 5.15 -3.07 -2.66
N GLY A 241 3.96 -2.91 -3.21
CA GLY A 241 3.74 -2.70 -4.64
C GLY A 241 3.08 -1.36 -4.96
N LEU A 242 3.42 -0.83 -6.12
CA LEU A 242 2.79 0.36 -6.70
C LEU A 242 2.55 0.14 -8.19
N GLN A 243 1.35 0.45 -8.65
CA GLN A 243 0.98 0.57 -10.05
C GLN A 243 0.69 2.03 -10.34
N LEU A 244 1.35 2.59 -11.35
CA LEU A 244 1.16 3.97 -11.81
C LEU A 244 0.78 3.90 -13.29
N ALA A 245 -0.33 4.53 -13.67
CA ALA A 245 -0.65 4.70 -15.09
C ALA A 245 0.41 5.59 -15.74
N PHE A 246 0.87 5.25 -16.95
CA PHE A 246 1.78 6.09 -17.73
C PHE A 246 1.15 6.41 -19.07
N GLU A 247 1.23 7.69 -19.43
CA GLU A 247 0.79 8.17 -20.73
C GLU A 247 -0.72 7.90 -20.95
N SER A 248 -1.24 8.24 -22.12
CA SER A 248 -2.65 8.00 -22.48
C SER A 248 -2.99 6.52 -22.71
N ASP A 249 -2.15 5.58 -22.26
CA ASP A 249 -2.31 4.15 -22.49
C ASP A 249 -2.54 3.38 -21.18
N ASP A 250 -3.81 3.33 -20.79
CA ASP A 250 -4.28 2.58 -19.62
C ASP A 250 -3.98 1.07 -19.71
N SER A 251 -3.60 0.56 -20.89
CA SER A 251 -3.40 -0.88 -21.10
C SER A 251 -2.11 -1.41 -20.48
N ASN A 252 -1.15 -0.55 -20.14
CA ASN A 252 0.14 -1.00 -19.63
C ASN A 252 0.74 -0.08 -18.55
N PRO A 253 0.16 -0.09 -17.33
CA PRO A 253 0.69 0.70 -16.23
C PRO A 253 2.04 0.13 -15.77
N LEU A 254 2.95 1.02 -15.38
CA LEU A 254 4.21 0.61 -14.77
C LEU A 254 3.92 0.03 -13.39
N ARG A 255 4.52 -1.12 -13.11
CA ARG A 255 4.42 -1.75 -11.80
C ARG A 255 5.78 -1.78 -11.15
N LEU A 256 5.84 -1.26 -9.94
CA LEU A 256 7.00 -1.23 -9.07
C LEU A 256 6.76 -2.15 -7.88
N HIS A 257 7.81 -2.81 -7.41
CA HIS A 257 7.78 -3.57 -6.18
C HIS A 257 9.05 -3.30 -5.37
N PHE A 258 8.88 -3.07 -4.06
CA PHE A 258 9.95 -2.76 -3.14
C PHE A 258 10.11 -3.92 -2.16
N GLU A 259 11.28 -4.55 -2.16
CA GLU A 259 11.65 -5.58 -1.20
C GLU A 259 12.63 -4.99 -0.18
N GLN A 260 12.08 -4.56 0.95
CA GLN A 260 12.82 -4.04 2.10
C GLN A 260 13.81 -2.93 1.71
N LEU A 261 13.32 -1.91 1.01
CA LEU A 261 14.15 -0.77 0.65
C LEU A 261 14.34 0.11 1.91
N ASP A 262 15.46 -0.05 2.62
CA ASP A 262 15.86 0.71 3.81
C ASP A 262 16.79 1.85 3.40
N TRP A 263 16.54 3.06 3.90
CA TRP A 263 17.38 4.22 3.68
C TRP A 263 17.66 4.93 5.00
N ARG A 264 18.96 5.13 5.26
CA ARG A 264 19.48 5.85 6.43
C ARG A 264 20.48 6.91 5.96
N PRO A 265 20.05 8.16 5.75
CA PRO A 265 20.87 9.19 5.09
C PRO A 265 22.18 9.49 5.83
N GLU A 266 22.23 9.28 7.14
CA GLU A 266 23.42 9.51 7.98
C GLU A 266 24.52 8.47 7.71
N TYR A 267 24.14 7.29 7.24
CA TYR A 267 25.04 6.14 7.07
C TYR A 267 25.23 5.71 5.61
N CYS A 268 24.29 6.09 4.73
CA CYS A 268 24.19 5.54 3.38
C CYS A 268 24.09 6.62 2.31
N GLN A 269 24.84 6.43 1.22
CA GLN A 269 24.74 7.29 0.03
C GLN A 269 23.54 6.94 -0.86
N SER A 270 22.93 5.78 -0.63
CA SER A 270 21.81 5.24 -1.39
C SER A 270 20.97 4.33 -0.50
N PRO A 271 19.72 4.04 -0.87
CA PRO A 271 18.94 3.00 -0.21
C PRO A 271 19.60 1.62 -0.36
N GLN A 272 19.28 0.70 0.53
CA GLN A 272 19.64 -0.71 0.46
C GLN A 272 18.37 -1.54 0.31
N GLY A 273 18.37 -2.54 -0.57
CA GLY A 273 17.20 -3.39 -0.83
C GLY A 273 17.05 -3.67 -2.32
N ILE A 274 15.88 -4.18 -2.72
CA ILE A 274 15.60 -4.48 -4.14
C ILE A 274 14.39 -3.67 -4.59
N LEU A 275 14.57 -2.93 -5.69
CA LEU A 275 13.49 -2.31 -6.44
C LEU A 275 13.24 -3.13 -7.70
N LYS A 276 12.03 -3.64 -7.88
CA LYS A 276 11.62 -4.38 -9.07
C LYS A 276 10.75 -3.52 -9.96
N VAL A 277 10.98 -3.63 -11.27
CA VAL A 277 10.21 -2.94 -12.31
C VAL A 277 9.64 -3.98 -13.26
N ARG A 278 8.31 -4.03 -13.39
CA ARG A 278 7.65 -4.97 -14.29
C ARG A 278 7.62 -4.41 -15.70
N ASP A 279 8.07 -5.19 -16.66
CA ASP A 279 8.02 -4.84 -18.06
C ASP A 279 6.69 -5.33 -18.70
N PRO A 280 6.42 -4.98 -19.98
CA PRO A 280 5.20 -5.39 -20.69
C PRO A 280 5.08 -6.90 -20.89
N SER A 281 6.19 -7.66 -20.88
CA SER A 281 6.15 -9.12 -20.96
C SER A 281 5.62 -9.76 -19.67
N GLY A 282 5.50 -8.99 -18.60
CA GLY A 282 4.96 -9.42 -17.32
C GLY A 282 6.02 -9.97 -16.36
N TYR A 283 7.30 -9.86 -16.71
CA TYR A 283 8.44 -10.26 -15.87
C TYR A 283 9.09 -9.03 -15.22
N TRP A 284 9.98 -9.27 -14.26
CA TRP A 284 10.57 -8.25 -13.41
C TRP A 284 12.04 -8.04 -13.74
N PHE A 285 12.41 -6.79 -13.98
CA PHE A 285 13.77 -6.33 -13.75
C PHE A 285 13.97 -6.14 -12.26
N GLU A 286 15.13 -6.54 -11.74
CA GLU A 286 15.51 -6.30 -10.35
C GLU A 286 16.64 -5.28 -10.31
N ILE A 287 16.52 -4.30 -9.41
CA ILE A 287 17.53 -3.27 -9.18
C ILE A 287 18.01 -3.46 -7.75
N GLU A 288 19.14 -4.14 -7.59
CA GLU A 288 19.76 -4.36 -6.28
C GLU A 288 20.54 -3.10 -5.86
N MET A 289 20.09 -2.49 -4.77
CA MET A 289 20.62 -1.24 -4.24
C MET A 289 21.51 -1.53 -3.03
N ASN A 290 22.61 -0.77 -2.91
CA ASN A 290 23.61 -1.00 -1.88
C ASN A 290 24.07 0.34 -1.29
N CYS A 291 23.86 0.51 0.02
CA CYS A 291 24.22 1.68 0.83
C CYS A 291 25.62 2.28 0.58
N GLN A 292 26.59 1.46 0.17
CA GLN A 292 27.98 1.85 -0.09
C GLN A 292 28.24 2.29 -1.55
N LYS A 293 27.26 2.13 -2.45
CA LYS A 293 27.37 2.42 -3.88
C LYS A 293 26.36 3.47 -4.30
N LYS A 294 26.77 4.35 -5.22
CA LYS A 294 25.89 5.37 -5.83
C LYS A 294 24.97 4.82 -6.92
N CYS A 295 25.13 3.56 -7.33
CA CYS A 295 24.29 2.94 -8.35
C CYS A 295 23.90 1.54 -7.91
N GLY A 296 22.67 1.15 -8.22
CA GLY A 296 22.20 -0.23 -8.12
C GLY A 296 22.59 -1.05 -9.35
N THR A 297 22.61 -2.38 -9.22
CA THR A 297 22.80 -3.32 -10.33
C THR A 297 21.44 -3.69 -10.90
N ILE A 298 21.25 -3.57 -12.22
CA ILE A 298 20.02 -3.98 -12.91
C ILE A 298 20.23 -5.39 -13.43
N SER A 299 19.35 -6.32 -13.05
CA SER A 299 19.38 -7.70 -13.51
C SER A 299 18.04 -8.15 -14.11
N TRP A 300 18.12 -9.17 -14.96
CA TRP A 300 16.98 -9.91 -15.53
C TRP A 300 17.26 -11.39 -15.35
N PHE A 301 16.41 -12.11 -14.62
CA PHE A 301 16.64 -13.54 -14.32
C PHE A 301 18.06 -13.83 -13.81
N SER A 302 18.52 -12.99 -12.87
CA SER A 302 19.87 -13.06 -12.27
C SER A 302 21.04 -12.73 -13.21
N GLU A 303 20.81 -12.38 -14.47
CA GLU A 303 21.84 -11.86 -15.37
C GLU A 303 22.04 -10.36 -15.13
N ASP A 304 23.26 -9.92 -14.85
CA ASP A 304 23.61 -8.50 -14.74
C ASP A 304 23.59 -7.85 -16.13
N LEU A 305 22.68 -6.90 -16.32
CA LEU A 305 22.51 -6.17 -17.57
C LEU A 305 23.09 -4.75 -17.50
N GLY A 306 23.47 -4.26 -16.32
CA GLY A 306 24.04 -2.93 -16.13
C GLY A 306 23.69 -2.28 -14.80
N LYS A 307 23.66 -0.94 -14.79
CA LYS A 307 23.53 -0.15 -13.54
C LYS A 307 22.38 0.86 -13.57
N TYR A 308 21.76 1.14 -12.44
CA TYR A 308 20.85 2.25 -12.24
C TYR A 308 21.52 3.31 -11.37
N CYS A 309 21.82 4.50 -11.91
CA CYS A 309 22.57 5.55 -11.21
C CYS A 309 21.75 6.79 -10.86
N SER A 310 20.44 6.79 -11.15
CA SER A 310 19.50 7.87 -10.80
C SER A 310 18.97 7.69 -9.37
N VAL A 311 19.90 7.50 -8.42
CA VAL A 311 19.54 7.31 -7.00
C VAL A 311 18.97 8.60 -6.43
N SER A 312 19.43 9.77 -6.89
CA SER A 312 18.88 11.08 -6.52
C SER A 312 17.37 11.14 -6.73
N GLU A 313 16.87 10.75 -7.90
CA GLU A 313 15.45 10.82 -8.22
C GLU A 313 14.62 9.89 -7.34
N LEU A 314 15.18 8.74 -6.95
CA LEU A 314 14.54 7.84 -5.99
C LEU A 314 14.49 8.47 -4.60
N LEU A 315 15.60 9.09 -4.16
CA LEU A 315 15.67 9.77 -2.88
C LEU A 315 14.73 10.97 -2.81
N ASP A 316 14.67 11.79 -3.87
CA ASP A 316 13.74 12.92 -3.97
C ASP A 316 12.29 12.45 -3.87
N ALA A 317 11.96 11.34 -4.54
CA ALA A 317 10.62 10.74 -4.45
C ALA A 317 10.33 10.15 -3.06
N MET A 318 11.34 9.60 -2.37
CA MET A 318 11.23 9.10 -1.00
C MET A 318 11.14 10.23 0.04
N GLU A 319 11.73 11.39 -0.26
CA GLU A 319 11.73 12.56 0.63
C GLU A 319 10.31 13.08 0.88
N ILE A 320 9.36 12.88 -0.04
CA ILE A 320 7.95 13.29 0.16
C ILE A 320 7.30 12.63 1.38
N TRP A 321 7.77 11.43 1.77
CA TRP A 321 7.33 10.76 2.99
C TRP A 321 7.97 11.34 4.25
N GLN A 322 8.99 12.19 4.11
CA GLN A 322 9.68 12.89 5.19
C GLN A 322 9.22 14.34 5.36
N THR A 323 8.96 15.08 4.27
CA THR A 323 8.85 16.56 4.33
C THR A 323 7.46 17.10 4.72
N ARG A 324 6.38 16.34 4.54
CA ARG A 324 5.00 16.87 4.69
C ARG A 324 4.44 16.93 6.12
N TRP A 325 5.28 16.85 7.14
CA TRP A 325 4.84 17.07 8.53
C TRP A 325 4.43 18.51 8.81
N ASN A 326 5.21 19.45 8.28
CA ASN A 326 5.00 20.88 8.56
C ASN A 326 3.60 21.32 8.10
N GLU A 327 3.06 20.67 7.05
CA GLU A 327 1.71 20.90 6.54
C GLU A 327 0.59 20.41 7.49
N ILE A 328 0.85 19.40 8.33
CA ILE A 328 -0.13 18.88 9.30
C ILE A 328 -0.16 19.74 10.56
N LEU A 329 1.01 20.17 11.05
CA LEU A 329 1.12 20.96 12.29
C LEU A 329 0.68 22.42 12.13
N GLU A 330 0.85 23.00 10.94
CA GLU A 330 0.47 24.39 10.70
C GLU A 330 -1.02 24.58 10.42
N GLY A 331 -1.76 23.48 10.18
CA GLY A 331 -3.17 23.50 9.79
C GLY A 331 -3.40 24.14 8.42
N PRO A 332 -4.60 24.00 7.83
CA PRO A 332 -5.02 24.90 6.76
C PRO A 332 -5.20 26.35 7.24
#